data_AF-A0A955Y8Z7-F1
#
_entry.id   AF-A0A955Y8Z7-F1
#
_cell.length_a   1.000
_cell.length_b   1.000
_cell.length_c   1.000
_cell.angle_alpha   90.00
_cell.angle_beta   90.00
_cell.angle_gamma   90.00
#
_symmetry.space_group_name_H-M   'P 1'
#
loop_
_entity.id
_entity.type
_entity.pdbx_description
1 polymer ?
#
loop_
_entity_poly.entity_id
_entity_poly.type
_entity_poly.pdbx_seq_one_letter_code
_entity_poly.pdbx_strand_id
1 'polypeptide(L)'
;MELRVRVGSFFRDLEGLADEELGQQLVALVRRGVPLKAAPTVAVIGRPERLDLVGLKEIADQGWSVGRFIAGLTRAETGPDVGSVRIIGLMGTVEITPKGGEGRVPMAIVFLEWPDCRWWQWKALVEPTTREILEDTETITRAVDGDPMPDGLGRWWSAGRHLRGDVRFDHWPARPTPDADAVVH
;
A
#
# COMPACT_ATOMS: atom_id res chain seq x y z
N MET A 1 -19.05 -9.75 -7.35
CA MET A 1 -18.49 -8.82 -8.35
C MET A 1 -16.99 -9.01 -8.33
N GLU A 2 -16.40 -9.31 -9.48
CA GLU A 2 -15.00 -9.71 -9.60
C GLU A 2 -14.20 -8.53 -10.18
N LEU A 3 -13.15 -8.10 -9.48
CA LEU A 3 -12.26 -7.03 -9.92
C LEU A 3 -10.93 -7.65 -10.35
N ARG A 4 -10.52 -7.39 -11.58
CA ARG A 4 -9.18 -7.77 -12.06
C ARG A 4 -8.21 -6.64 -11.77
N VAL A 5 -7.24 -6.91 -10.91
CA VAL A 5 -6.19 -5.98 -10.51
C VAL A 5 -4.83 -6.62 -10.69
N ARG A 6 -3.81 -5.80 -10.95
CA ARG A 6 -2.42 -6.26 -10.93
C ARG A 6 -1.98 -6.41 -9.49
N VAL A 7 -1.43 -7.58 -9.16
CA VAL A 7 -0.89 -7.89 -7.85
C VAL A 7 0.56 -8.31 -8.00
N GLY A 8 1.46 -7.55 -7.39
CA GLY A 8 2.84 -7.99 -7.16
C GLY A 8 2.96 -8.54 -5.75
N SER A 9 3.61 -9.68 -5.56
CA SER A 9 3.81 -10.28 -4.23
C SER A 9 5.28 -10.42 -3.91
N PHE A 10 5.64 -10.07 -2.67
CA PHE A 10 6.98 -10.26 -2.10
C PHE A 10 6.84 -11.19 -0.91
N PHE A 11 7.52 -12.34 -0.94
CA PHE A 11 7.60 -13.22 0.22
C PHE A 11 8.56 -12.62 1.22
N ARG A 12 8.08 -12.48 2.45
CA ARG A 12 8.84 -11.89 3.54
C ARG A 12 8.16 -12.25 4.86
N ASP A 13 8.96 -12.72 5.79
CA ASP A 13 8.54 -12.81 7.17
C ASP A 13 8.32 -11.41 7.76
N LEU A 14 7.06 -11.09 8.03
CA LEU A 14 6.62 -9.89 8.74
C LEU A 14 6.44 -10.16 10.23
N GLU A 15 6.50 -11.42 10.67
CA GLU A 15 6.34 -11.82 12.06
C GLU A 15 7.62 -11.47 12.84
N GLY A 16 7.64 -10.25 13.38
CA GLY A 16 8.78 -9.71 14.13
C GLY A 16 9.44 -8.49 13.48
N LEU A 17 8.98 -8.09 12.30
CA LEU A 17 9.43 -6.84 11.68
C LEU A 17 8.81 -5.64 12.42
N ALA A 18 9.66 -4.75 12.94
CA ALA A 18 9.18 -3.54 13.60
C ALA A 18 8.47 -2.60 12.61
N ASP A 19 7.41 -1.91 13.05
CA ASP A 19 6.62 -1.00 12.20
C ASP A 19 7.48 0.05 11.47
N GLU A 20 8.45 0.63 12.19
CA GLU A 20 9.40 1.59 11.63
C GLU A 20 10.28 0.94 10.55
N GLU A 21 10.77 -0.27 10.80
CA GLU A 21 11.63 -0.97 9.86
C GLU A 21 10.89 -1.29 8.56
N LEU A 22 9.65 -1.76 8.65
CA LEU A 22 8.80 -1.94 7.48
C LEU A 22 8.58 -0.63 6.72
N GLY A 23 8.23 0.45 7.43
CA GLY A 23 8.03 1.78 6.86
C GLY A 23 9.24 2.23 6.05
N GLN A 24 10.43 2.18 6.65
CA GLN A 24 11.69 2.56 6.02
C GLN A 24 12.03 1.71 4.79
N GLN A 25 11.78 0.40 4.84
CA GLN A 25 12.01 -0.49 3.70
C GLN A 25 11.09 -0.16 2.51
N LEU A 26 9.83 0.17 2.76
CA LEU A 26 8.91 0.61 1.71
C LEU A 26 9.29 2.00 1.18
N VAL A 27 9.76 2.92 2.03
CA VAL A 27 10.31 4.21 1.58
C VAL A 27 11.50 3.99 0.65
N ALA A 28 12.41 3.07 0.97
CA ALA A 28 13.54 2.73 0.10
C ALA A 28 13.10 2.15 -1.26
N LEU A 29 11.96 1.45 -1.33
CA LEU A 29 11.37 1.02 -2.60
C LEU A 29 10.83 2.22 -3.40
N VAL A 30 10.08 3.12 -2.76
CA VAL A 30 9.55 4.33 -3.42
C VAL A 30 10.69 5.22 -3.91
N ARG A 31 11.69 5.49 -3.07
CA ARG A 31 12.88 6.30 -3.40
C ARG A 31 13.60 5.79 -4.66
N ARG A 32 13.77 4.47 -4.79
CA ARG A 32 14.37 3.86 -5.98
C ARG A 32 13.47 3.92 -7.21
N GLY A 33 12.15 3.79 -7.03
CA GLY A 33 11.18 3.75 -8.12
C GLY A 33 10.86 5.12 -8.72
N VAL A 34 10.85 6.20 -7.92
CA VAL A 34 10.49 7.56 -8.34
C VAL A 34 11.31 8.08 -9.53
N PRO A 35 12.66 8.10 -9.50
CA PRO A 35 13.46 8.59 -10.63
C PRO A 35 13.31 7.71 -11.89
N LEU A 36 12.94 6.43 -11.72
CA LEU A 36 12.74 5.47 -12.81
C LEU A 36 11.31 5.48 -13.38
N LYS A 37 10.41 6.35 -12.87
CA LYS A 37 8.96 6.32 -13.18
C LYS A 37 8.33 4.95 -12.88
N ALA A 38 8.85 4.25 -11.88
CA ALA A 38 8.49 2.89 -11.50
C ALA A 38 7.88 2.82 -10.08
N ALA A 39 7.33 3.92 -9.57
CA ALA A 39 6.64 4.01 -8.28
C ALA A 39 5.13 4.31 -8.45
N PRO A 40 4.35 3.44 -9.13
CA PRO A 40 2.91 3.63 -9.27
C PRO A 40 2.22 3.60 -7.90
N THR A 41 1.09 4.28 -7.79
CA THR A 41 0.25 4.22 -6.59
C THR A 41 -0.37 2.84 -6.44
N VAL A 42 -0.02 2.16 -5.35
CA VAL A 42 -0.48 0.81 -5.02
C VAL A 42 -1.02 0.76 -3.59
N ALA A 43 -1.99 -0.12 -3.35
CA ALA A 43 -2.33 -0.54 -2.00
C ALA A 43 -1.33 -1.60 -1.54
N VAL A 44 -0.92 -1.52 -0.28
CA VAL A 44 -0.04 -2.48 0.38
C VAL A 44 -0.90 -3.38 1.27
N ILE A 45 -0.74 -4.69 1.17
CA ILE A 45 -1.39 -5.67 2.04
C ILE A 45 -0.30 -6.51 2.68
N GLY A 46 -0.10 -6.35 3.98
CA GLY A 46 0.84 -7.17 4.75
C GLY A 46 0.16 -8.35 5.40
N ARG A 47 0.77 -9.52 5.27
CA ARG A 47 0.39 -10.80 5.86
C ARG A 47 1.64 -11.44 6.46
N PRO A 48 1.52 -12.40 7.40
CA PRO A 48 2.67 -12.91 8.14
C PRO A 48 3.89 -13.25 7.27
N GLU A 49 3.70 -13.82 6.09
CA GLU A 49 4.82 -14.26 5.23
C GLU A 49 4.86 -13.54 3.86
N ARG A 50 4.05 -12.49 3.66
CA ARG A 50 3.89 -11.87 2.33
C ARG A 50 3.45 -10.41 2.40
N LEU A 51 4.00 -9.61 1.48
CA LEU A 51 3.47 -8.30 1.11
C LEU A 51 2.89 -8.37 -0.30
N ASP A 52 1.61 -8.00 -0.45
CA ASP A 52 0.97 -7.81 -1.76
C ASP A 52 0.88 -6.31 -2.08
N LEU A 53 1.22 -5.96 -3.32
CA LEU A 53 1.06 -4.63 -3.90
C LEU A 53 -0.01 -4.68 -4.97
N VAL A 54 -1.13 -4.01 -4.72
CA VAL A 54 -2.29 -3.98 -5.63
C VAL A 54 -2.35 -2.64 -6.36
N GLY A 55 -2.31 -2.67 -7.69
CA GLY A 55 -2.46 -1.48 -8.52
C GLY A 55 -3.77 -0.75 -8.27
N LEU A 56 -3.71 0.56 -8.02
CA LEU A 56 -4.90 1.38 -7.74
C LEU A 56 -5.40 2.19 -8.94
N LYS A 57 -4.59 2.30 -10.00
CA LYS A 57 -4.99 3.00 -11.22
C LYS A 57 -6.23 2.35 -11.84
N GLU A 58 -6.21 1.03 -11.97
CA GLU A 58 -7.31 0.26 -12.56
C GLU A 58 -8.61 0.39 -11.76
N ILE A 59 -8.52 0.55 -10.44
CA ILE A 59 -9.66 0.78 -9.56
C ILE A 59 -10.25 2.18 -9.78
N ALA A 60 -9.39 3.19 -9.85
CA ALA A 60 -9.81 4.57 -10.11
C ALA A 60 -10.41 4.73 -11.51
N ASP A 61 -9.80 4.12 -12.53
CA ASP A 61 -10.26 4.18 -13.94
C ASP A 61 -11.64 3.52 -14.11
N GLN A 62 -11.99 2.54 -13.28
CA GLN A 62 -13.32 1.93 -13.24
C GLN A 62 -14.37 2.76 -12.49
N GLY A 63 -14.00 3.94 -11.97
CA GLY A 63 -14.90 4.83 -11.23
C GLY A 63 -15.15 4.42 -9.78
N TRP A 64 -14.34 3.49 -9.24
CA TRP A 64 -14.51 3.02 -7.87
C TRP A 64 -13.83 3.94 -6.87
N SER A 65 -14.41 4.02 -5.67
CA SER A 65 -13.75 4.69 -4.55
C SER A 65 -12.54 3.87 -4.09
N VAL A 66 -11.34 4.38 -4.37
CA VAL A 66 -10.07 3.80 -3.92
C VAL A 66 -10.05 3.58 -2.41
N GLY A 67 -10.53 4.55 -1.62
CA GLY A 67 -10.59 4.41 -0.16
C GLY A 67 -11.49 3.26 0.30
N ARG A 68 -12.66 3.07 -0.35
CA ARG A 68 -13.54 1.93 -0.05
C ARG A 68 -12.94 0.59 -0.50
N PHE A 69 -12.23 0.59 -1.63
CA PHE A 69 -11.53 -0.59 -2.11
C PHE A 69 -10.44 -1.03 -1.12
N ILE A 70 -9.57 -0.10 -0.71
CA ILE A 70 -8.53 -0.38 0.30
C ILE A 70 -9.14 -0.85 1.62
N ALA A 71 -10.22 -0.20 2.08
CA ALA A 71 -10.95 -0.67 3.26
C ALA A 71 -11.46 -2.11 3.13
N GLY A 72 -11.95 -2.51 1.95
CA GLY A 72 -12.36 -3.89 1.69
C GLY A 72 -11.22 -4.90 1.70
N LEU A 73 -9.99 -4.48 1.34
CA LEU A 73 -8.81 -5.35 1.38
C LEU A 73 -8.43 -5.82 2.79
N THR A 74 -8.84 -5.08 3.84
CA THR A 74 -8.64 -5.50 5.25
C THR A 74 -9.28 -6.84 5.60
N ARG A 75 -10.26 -7.28 4.79
CA ARG A 75 -10.98 -8.54 4.92
C ARG A 75 -10.75 -9.49 3.74
N ALA A 76 -9.84 -9.15 2.83
CA ALA A 76 -9.61 -9.97 1.65
C ALA A 76 -8.99 -11.31 2.06
N GLU A 77 -9.62 -12.39 1.62
CA GLU A 77 -9.08 -13.75 1.68
C GLU A 77 -8.40 -14.04 0.35
N THR A 78 -7.16 -14.52 0.39
CA THR A 78 -6.43 -14.95 -0.82
C THR A 78 -6.03 -16.40 -0.66
N GLY A 79 -6.99 -17.32 -0.80
CA GLY A 79 -6.77 -18.75 -0.66
C GLY A 79 -6.56 -19.24 0.79
N PRO A 80 -6.55 -20.56 1.00
CA PRO A 80 -6.56 -21.19 2.34
C PRO A 80 -5.28 -21.02 3.15
N ASP A 81 -4.12 -20.82 2.51
CA ASP A 81 -2.81 -20.88 3.17
C ASP A 81 -2.20 -19.50 3.47
N VAL A 82 -2.93 -18.43 3.18
CA VAL A 82 -2.40 -17.07 3.24
C VAL A 82 -3.05 -16.36 4.41
N GLY A 83 -2.36 -16.38 5.56
CA GLY A 83 -2.87 -15.87 6.84
C GLY A 83 -3.56 -14.49 6.77
N SER A 84 -4.35 -14.16 7.79
CA SER A 84 -5.13 -12.91 7.84
C SER A 84 -4.29 -11.65 7.61
N VAL A 85 -4.89 -10.64 6.99
CA VAL A 85 -4.26 -9.33 6.80
C VAL A 85 -3.83 -8.76 8.16
N ARG A 86 -2.60 -8.28 8.24
CA ARG A 86 -1.99 -7.64 9.43
C ARG A 86 -1.69 -6.17 9.23
N ILE A 87 -1.56 -5.74 7.98
CA ILE A 87 -1.19 -4.38 7.61
C ILE A 87 -1.94 -4.02 6.34
N ILE A 88 -2.45 -2.80 6.28
CA ILE A 88 -2.98 -2.21 5.06
C ILE A 88 -2.28 -0.87 4.82
N GLY A 89 -2.04 -0.51 3.57
CA GLY A 89 -1.26 0.66 3.25
C GLY A 89 -1.50 1.22 1.87
N LEU A 90 -0.82 2.34 1.62
CA LEU A 90 -0.70 3.00 0.33
C LEU A 90 0.77 3.35 0.13
N MET A 91 1.33 3.07 -1.05
CA MET A 91 2.65 3.58 -1.41
C MET A 91 2.71 3.99 -2.88
N GLY A 92 3.66 4.85 -3.23
CA GLY A 92 3.93 5.27 -4.60
C GLY A 92 3.92 6.80 -4.74
N THR A 93 3.58 7.29 -5.94
CA THR A 93 3.51 8.72 -6.24
C THR A 93 2.06 9.16 -6.50
N VAL A 94 1.58 10.12 -5.72
CA VAL A 94 0.24 10.72 -5.87
C VAL A 94 0.34 12.19 -6.27
N GLU A 95 -0.69 12.72 -6.89
CA GLU A 95 -0.81 14.16 -7.17
C GLU A 95 -1.59 14.82 -6.03
N ILE A 96 -1.04 15.85 -5.41
CA ILE A 96 -1.69 16.63 -4.36
C ILE A 96 -1.87 18.09 -4.76
N THR A 97 -2.89 18.75 -4.22
CA THR A 97 -3.00 20.22 -4.28
C THR A 97 -2.49 20.78 -2.96
N PRO A 98 -1.37 21.52 -2.94
CA PRO A 98 -0.87 22.15 -1.72
C PRO A 98 -1.89 23.14 -1.15
N LYS A 99 -1.95 23.25 0.18
CA LYS A 99 -2.86 24.20 0.84
C LYS A 99 -2.47 25.64 0.45
N GLY A 100 -3.36 26.35 -0.23
CA GLY A 100 -3.13 27.71 -0.70
C GLY A 100 -2.24 27.84 -1.94
N GLY A 101 -1.87 26.72 -2.58
CA GLY A 101 -1.18 26.71 -3.86
C GLY A 101 -2.14 26.52 -5.03
N GLU A 102 -1.73 26.99 -6.21
CA GLU A 102 -2.39 26.64 -7.47
C GLU A 102 -1.71 25.41 -8.10
N GLY A 103 -2.52 24.51 -8.65
CA GLY A 103 -2.02 23.33 -9.37
C GLY A 103 -1.87 22.07 -8.52
N ARG A 104 -1.56 20.97 -9.22
CA ARG A 104 -1.23 19.68 -8.61
C ARG A 104 0.28 19.46 -8.67
N VAL A 105 0.83 18.95 -7.59
CA VAL A 105 2.25 18.59 -7.49
C VAL A 105 2.38 17.11 -7.13
N PRO A 106 3.36 16.40 -7.71
CA PRO A 106 3.60 15.02 -7.36
C PRO A 106 4.23 14.92 -5.97
N MET A 107 3.75 13.95 -5.19
CA MET A 107 4.22 13.63 -3.85
C MET A 107 4.46 12.13 -3.77
N ALA A 108 5.64 11.74 -3.30
CA ALA A 108 5.93 10.37 -2.92
C ALA A 108 5.35 10.12 -1.52
N ILE A 109 4.71 8.97 -1.34
CA ILE A 109 4.06 8.62 -0.08
C ILE A 109 4.25 7.14 0.26
N VAL A 110 4.38 6.88 1.55
CA VAL A 110 4.17 5.57 2.18
C VAL A 110 3.26 5.81 3.37
N PHE A 111 2.16 5.09 3.45
CA PHE A 111 1.25 5.10 4.58
C PHE A 111 0.89 3.66 4.94
N LEU A 112 0.98 3.32 6.23
CA LEU A 112 0.67 2.00 6.77
C LEU A 112 -0.28 2.13 7.96
N GLU A 113 -1.22 1.20 8.07
CA GLU A 113 -2.22 1.12 9.14
C GLU A 113 -2.36 -0.33 9.64
N TRP A 114 -2.31 -0.51 10.96
CA TRP A 114 -2.46 -1.79 11.65
C TRP A 114 -3.89 -1.96 12.20
N PRO A 115 -4.33 -3.21 12.51
CA PRO A 115 -5.69 -3.51 12.98
C PRO A 115 -6.12 -2.75 14.25
N ASP A 116 -5.15 -2.37 15.08
CA ASP A 116 -5.33 -1.55 16.28
C ASP A 116 -5.38 -0.04 15.98
N CYS A 117 -5.49 0.33 14.71
CA CYS A 117 -5.51 1.70 14.18
C CYS A 117 -4.21 2.49 14.39
N ARG A 118 -3.11 1.84 14.82
CA ARG A 118 -1.78 2.47 14.75
C ARG A 118 -1.43 2.70 13.29
N TRP A 119 -0.71 3.79 13.02
CA TRP A 119 -0.33 4.16 11.66
C TRP A 119 1.07 4.74 11.61
N TRP A 120 1.67 4.65 10.43
CA TRP A 120 2.98 5.19 10.10
C TRP A 120 2.92 5.84 8.72
N GLN A 121 3.50 7.03 8.57
CA GLN A 121 3.48 7.80 7.33
C GLN A 121 4.85 8.38 7.04
N TRP A 122 5.26 8.28 5.79
CA TRP A 122 6.29 9.10 5.18
C TRP A 122 5.71 9.80 3.94
N LYS A 123 6.10 11.05 3.73
CA LYS A 123 5.80 11.80 2.51
C LYS A 123 6.94 12.74 2.16
N ALA A 124 7.07 12.99 0.86
CA ALA A 124 8.03 13.94 0.30
C ALA A 124 7.47 14.51 -1.01
N LEU A 125 7.71 15.78 -1.29
CA LEU A 125 7.46 16.35 -2.61
C LEU A 125 8.43 15.77 -3.62
N VAL A 126 7.97 15.64 -4.87
CA VAL A 126 8.78 15.20 -5.99
C VAL A 126 8.90 16.38 -6.95
N GLU A 127 10.12 16.67 -7.40
CA GLU A 127 10.35 17.69 -8.42
C GLU A 127 9.66 17.26 -9.73
N PRO A 128 8.70 18.03 -10.27
CA PRO A 128 7.91 17.62 -11.44
C PRO A 128 8.75 17.23 -12.66
N THR A 129 9.88 17.91 -12.86
CA THR A 129 10.73 17.76 -14.04
C THR A 129 11.74 16.64 -13.86
N THR A 130 12.61 16.74 -12.85
CA THR A 130 13.72 15.79 -12.64
C THR A 130 13.25 14.47 -12.02
N ARG A 131 12.04 14.45 -11.43
CA ARG A 131 11.51 13.31 -10.68
C ARG A 131 12.45 12.89 -9.55
N GLU A 132 13.06 13.87 -8.91
CA GLU A 132 13.84 13.68 -7.70
C GLU A 132 12.96 13.95 -6.49
N ILE A 133 13.24 13.24 -5.40
CA ILE A 133 12.61 13.52 -4.11
C ILE A 133 13.27 14.75 -3.52
N LEU A 134 12.46 15.70 -3.09
CA LEU A 134 12.92 16.91 -2.41
C LEU A 134 13.12 16.58 -0.92
N GLU A 135 14.35 16.24 -0.54
CA GLU A 135 14.68 15.73 0.80
C GLU A 135 14.32 16.71 1.93
N ASP A 136 14.39 18.01 1.68
CA ASP A 136 14.01 19.08 2.61
C ASP A 136 12.50 19.14 2.91
N THR A 137 11.69 18.43 2.13
CA THR A 137 10.23 18.32 2.30
C THR A 137 9.80 17.04 3.00
N GLU A 138 10.76 16.18 3.36
CA GLU A 138 10.47 14.89 3.96
C GLU A 138 9.91 15.01 5.37
N THR A 139 8.83 14.27 5.60
CA THR A 139 8.25 14.15 6.93
C THR A 139 7.94 12.70 7.23
N ILE A 140 8.27 12.26 8.43
CA ILE A 140 7.84 10.99 9.00
C ILE A 140 6.95 11.29 10.21
N THR A 141 5.74 10.76 10.20
CA THR A 141 4.78 10.87 11.30
C THR A 141 4.20 9.49 11.59
N ARG A 142 3.81 9.24 12.82
CA ARG A 142 3.22 7.95 13.23
C ARG A 142 2.34 8.16 14.45
N ALA A 143 1.39 7.26 14.67
CA ALA A 143 0.60 7.24 15.89
C ALA A 143 1.49 6.87 17.07
N VAL A 144 2.04 7.86 17.77
CA VAL A 144 2.72 7.64 19.05
C VAL A 144 1.77 7.92 20.22
N ASP A 145 0.91 8.94 20.13
CA ASP A 145 0.05 9.36 21.25
C ASP A 145 -1.15 10.20 20.78
N GLY A 146 -2.38 9.67 20.83
CA GLY A 146 -3.62 10.46 20.65
C GLY A 146 -3.78 11.25 19.33
N ASP A 147 -2.83 11.12 18.41
CA ASP A 147 -2.74 11.96 17.22
C ASP A 147 -3.89 11.71 16.24
N PRO A 148 -4.43 12.77 15.64
CA PRO A 148 -5.41 12.62 14.58
C PRO A 148 -4.79 11.92 13.37
N MET A 149 -5.57 11.04 12.75
CA MET A 149 -5.21 10.43 11.45
C MET A 149 -4.90 11.54 10.42
N PRO A 150 -3.89 11.38 9.54
CA PRO A 150 -3.65 12.32 8.46
C PRO A 150 -4.88 12.48 7.56
N ASP A 151 -5.17 13.71 7.15
CA ASP A 151 -6.34 14.04 6.33
C ASP A 151 -6.40 13.20 5.05
N GLY A 152 -7.55 12.57 4.82
CA GLY A 152 -7.84 11.82 3.59
C GLY A 152 -7.20 10.43 3.48
N LEU A 153 -6.46 9.97 4.49
CA LEU A 153 -5.83 8.65 4.52
C LEU A 153 -6.22 7.84 5.76
N GLY A 154 -6.14 6.51 5.64
CA GLY A 154 -6.38 5.57 6.74
C GLY A 154 -7.84 5.43 7.16
N ARG A 155 -8.03 4.95 8.39
CA ARG A 155 -9.30 4.45 8.95
C ARG A 155 -9.87 3.28 8.16
N TRP A 156 -9.03 2.56 7.43
CA TRP A 156 -9.46 1.48 6.54
C TRP A 156 -9.91 0.27 7.31
N TRP A 157 -9.30 -0.03 8.46
CA TRP A 157 -9.78 -1.09 9.36
C TRP A 157 -11.16 -0.78 9.90
N SER A 158 -11.38 0.47 10.34
CA SER A 158 -12.70 0.90 10.81
C SER A 158 -13.74 0.84 9.68
N ALA A 159 -13.43 1.40 8.51
CA ALA A 159 -14.33 1.38 7.36
C ALA A 159 -14.61 -0.04 6.85
N GLY A 160 -13.61 -0.92 6.84
CA GLY A 160 -13.70 -2.31 6.40
C GLY A 160 -14.65 -3.15 7.26
N ARG A 161 -14.66 -2.91 8.57
CA ARG A 161 -15.64 -3.53 9.50
C ARG A 161 -17.09 -3.19 9.16
N HIS A 162 -17.33 -2.01 8.58
CA HIS A 162 -18.67 -1.55 8.21
C HIS A 162 -19.00 -1.74 6.72
N LEU A 163 -18.04 -2.23 5.92
CA LEU A 163 -18.25 -2.48 4.50
C LEU A 163 -19.14 -3.71 4.30
N ARG A 164 -20.17 -3.57 3.46
CA ARG A 164 -20.99 -4.69 2.98
C ARG A 164 -20.40 -5.23 1.68
N GLY A 165 -20.20 -6.55 1.61
CA GLY A 165 -19.60 -7.25 0.47
C GLY A 165 -18.14 -7.60 0.70
N ASP A 166 -17.66 -8.59 -0.05
CA ASP A 166 -16.29 -9.09 0.04
C ASP A 166 -15.48 -8.59 -1.16
N VAL A 167 -14.26 -8.13 -0.90
CA VAL A 167 -13.28 -7.86 -1.96
C VAL A 167 -12.46 -9.12 -2.16
N ARG A 168 -12.60 -9.70 -3.35
CA ARG A 168 -11.75 -10.79 -3.83
C ARG A 168 -10.92 -10.26 -4.99
N PHE A 169 -9.66 -10.65 -5.02
CA PHE A 169 -8.75 -10.35 -6.11
C PHE A 169 -7.89 -11.58 -6.37
N ASP A 170 -7.64 -11.85 -7.65
CA ASP A 170 -6.79 -12.94 -8.10
C ASP A 170 -5.43 -12.40 -8.54
N HIS A 171 -4.39 -13.19 -8.28
CA HIS A 171 -3.02 -12.89 -8.70
C HIS A 171 -2.91 -12.99 -10.22
N TRP A 172 -2.43 -11.93 -10.87
CA TRP A 172 -2.15 -11.95 -12.30
C TRP A 172 -0.68 -11.63 -12.62
N PRO A 173 0.06 -12.51 -13.34
CA PRO A 173 -0.36 -13.84 -13.79
C PRO A 173 -0.30 -14.85 -12.64
N ALA A 174 -1.25 -15.80 -12.62
CA ALA A 174 -1.10 -17.03 -11.88
C ALA A 174 0.16 -17.74 -12.42
N ARG A 175 1.29 -17.67 -11.69
CA ARG A 175 2.34 -18.66 -11.91
C ARG A 175 1.81 -19.99 -11.39
N PRO A 176 1.82 -21.08 -12.17
CA PRO A 176 1.77 -22.40 -11.56
C PRO A 176 2.95 -22.50 -10.60
N THR A 177 2.69 -22.79 -9.34
CA THR A 177 3.72 -23.25 -8.42
C THR A 177 4.34 -24.49 -9.07
N PRO A 178 5.64 -24.54 -9.38
CA PRO A 178 6.27 -25.82 -9.64
C PRO A 178 6.10 -26.62 -8.36
N ASP A 179 5.55 -27.84 -8.47
CA ASP A 179 5.48 -28.78 -7.36
C ASP A 179 6.83 -28.82 -6.64
N ALA A 180 6.79 -28.63 -5.32
CA ALA A 180 7.96 -28.75 -4.45
C ALA A 180 8.57 -30.17 -4.46
N ASP A 181 7.92 -31.12 -5.13
CA ASP A 181 8.36 -32.52 -5.25
C ASP A 181 9.12 -32.84 -6.56
N ALA A 182 9.39 -31.86 -7.43
CA ALA A 182 10.15 -32.12 -8.67
C ALA A 182 11.69 -32.06 -8.50
N VAL A 183 12.22 -31.92 -7.29
CA VAL A 183 13.66 -32.03 -7.00
C VAL A 183 13.87 -32.96 -5.80
N VAL A 184 13.53 -34.23 -5.99
CA VAL A 184 14.15 -35.33 -5.25
C VAL A 184 15.05 -36.06 -6.25
N HIS A 185 16.36 -35.86 -6.07
CA HIS A 185 17.38 -36.76 -6.59
C HIS A 185 17.33 -38.09 -5.85
#